data_AF-A0A1I4UZE2-F1
#
_entry.id   AF-A0A1I4UZE2-F1
#
_cell.length_a   1.000
_cell.length_b   1.000
_cell.length_c   1.000
_cell.angle_alpha   90.00
_cell.angle_beta   90.00
_cell.angle_gamma   90.00
#
_symmetry.space_group_name_H-M   'P 1'
#
loop_
_entity.id
_entity.type
_entity.pdbx_description
1 polymer ?
#
loop_
_entity_poly.entity_id
_entity_poly.type
_entity_poly.pdbx_seq_one_letter_code
_entity_poly.pdbx_strand_id
1 'polypeptide(L)'
;MKHLNKILVAVLMAAGLSSQAQDSNNPWAITIGVNAIDSRSSAGPDHVNWFQQHFSQPFAVKDNWNILPSVSYIQVSRHINGGFSFGLAGSVNKIDKFVTFAPNQANADSRGMSVNNPGDLMYYGIDGTVKYSFMDLIGTKWFDPSLQAGGGYTFLGKDSFGTVNLGVGMTFWFTENVGLALSSTYRKSFGDRNDGLNPESPSLVQHTAGIVFKFGGKDTDGDGIYDKDDACPEVAGLKQFNGCPDTDGDGIVDGSDACPDVAGLAAFNGCPDTDGDGIADKDDACPDVAGPASTKGCPDTDGDGVADKDDKCPTVAGPKSNNGCPEIKDADKDGVPDTEDDCPIVAGPASNKGCPEVTEEVVKELRVQARSIFFITGKSTLDAAKPATATSLDAIKEILKNYPNAKFEVNGHTDNTGKAALNKKLSLARAQAVVDALVARGVNANNLTAQGFGDTKPVASNKTPKGRAENRRTEVIYVGGPSGMKVNRLP
;
A
#
# COMPACT_ATOMS: atom_id res chain seq x y z
N MET A 1 -15.53 3.78 -65.93
CA MET A 1 -16.17 4.58 -64.86
C MET A 1 -17.45 3.95 -64.26
N LYS A 2 -17.67 2.62 -64.30
CA LYS A 2 -18.91 1.99 -63.75
C LYS A 2 -18.85 1.59 -62.26
N HIS A 3 -17.67 1.65 -61.62
CA HIS A 3 -17.47 1.18 -60.25
C HIS A 3 -17.00 2.27 -59.26
N LEU A 4 -16.81 3.51 -59.73
CA LEU A 4 -16.34 4.62 -58.88
C LEU A 4 -17.33 4.91 -57.74
N ASN A 5 -18.63 4.83 -58.02
CA ASN A 5 -19.66 5.02 -56.99
C ASN A 5 -19.64 3.91 -55.92
N LYS A 6 -19.26 2.67 -56.29
CA LYS A 6 -19.15 1.56 -55.34
C LYS A 6 -17.91 1.68 -54.47
N ILE A 7 -16.79 2.13 -55.05
CA ILE A 7 -15.55 2.41 -54.32
C ILE A 7 -15.75 3.60 -53.38
N LEU A 8 -16.40 4.68 -53.84
CA LEU A 8 -16.73 5.83 -53.01
C LEU A 8 -17.61 5.42 -51.83
N VAL A 9 -18.67 4.63 -52.06
CA VAL A 9 -19.55 4.13 -51.00
C VAL A 9 -18.81 3.18 -50.06
N ALA A 10 -17.92 2.32 -50.56
CA ALA A 10 -17.09 1.45 -49.73
C ALA A 10 -16.06 2.23 -48.89
N VAL A 11 -15.45 3.28 -49.44
CA VAL A 11 -14.54 4.18 -48.71
C VAL A 11 -15.29 5.00 -47.67
N LEU A 12 -16.50 5.49 -47.99
CA LEU A 12 -17.38 6.18 -47.05
C LEU A 12 -17.86 5.25 -45.91
N MET A 13 -18.17 3.99 -46.21
CA MET A 13 -18.54 2.99 -45.20
C MET A 13 -17.33 2.54 -44.35
N ALA A 14 -16.14 2.41 -44.95
CA ALA A 14 -14.91 2.07 -44.21
C ALA A 14 -14.41 3.22 -43.33
N ALA A 15 -14.52 4.48 -43.79
CA ALA A 15 -14.20 5.66 -42.99
C ALA A 15 -15.23 5.95 -41.89
N GLY A 16 -16.47 5.44 -42.01
CA GLY A 16 -17.51 5.58 -41.01
C GLY A 16 -17.38 4.65 -39.80
N LEU A 17 -16.49 3.65 -39.84
CA LEU A 17 -16.37 2.62 -38.81
C LEU A 17 -15.24 2.84 -37.80
N SER A 18 -14.43 3.90 -37.95
CA SER A 18 -13.33 4.19 -37.02
C SER A 18 -12.85 5.62 -37.16
N SER A 19 -13.53 6.59 -36.55
CA SER A 19 -13.16 8.00 -36.71
C SER A 19 -13.77 8.87 -35.59
N GLN A 20 -12.93 9.37 -34.64
CA GLN A 20 -13.18 10.45 -33.61
C GLN A 20 -12.33 11.75 -33.87
N ALA A 21 -12.62 12.92 -33.29
CA ALA A 21 -12.48 14.26 -33.92
C ALA A 21 -11.10 14.70 -34.48
N GLN A 22 -11.03 15.57 -35.52
CA GLN A 22 -9.80 16.33 -35.85
C GLN A 22 -9.74 17.50 -34.90
N ASP A 23 -8.79 17.34 -34.04
CA ASP A 23 -8.02 18.28 -33.29
C ASP A 23 -6.59 17.70 -33.35
N SER A 24 -5.74 18.00 -32.37
CA SER A 24 -4.44 17.34 -32.16
C SER A 24 -4.48 15.80 -32.34
N ASN A 25 -5.62 15.15 -32.04
CA ASN A 25 -5.73 13.71 -31.93
C ASN A 25 -5.89 13.02 -33.27
N ASN A 26 -6.63 13.59 -34.23
CA ASN A 26 -6.79 12.99 -35.56
C ASN A 26 -6.07 13.83 -36.62
N PRO A 27 -4.82 13.50 -36.97
CA PRO A 27 -4.00 14.38 -37.79
C PRO A 27 -4.41 14.39 -39.25
N TRP A 28 -5.22 13.45 -39.76
CA TRP A 28 -5.59 13.41 -41.17
C TRP A 28 -7.05 13.76 -41.39
N ALA A 29 -7.34 14.36 -42.54
CA ALA A 29 -8.71 14.54 -43.01
C ALA A 29 -8.79 14.38 -44.53
N ILE A 30 -9.89 13.80 -45.00
CA ILE A 30 -10.24 13.69 -46.41
C ILE A 30 -11.57 14.41 -46.67
N THR A 31 -11.57 15.36 -47.58
CA THR A 31 -12.76 16.07 -48.05
C THR A 31 -13.12 15.55 -49.43
N ILE A 32 -14.36 15.10 -49.62
CA ILE A 32 -14.87 14.66 -50.92
C ILE A 32 -16.14 15.45 -51.22
N GLY A 33 -16.20 16.04 -52.41
CA GLY A 33 -17.33 16.90 -52.74
C GLY A 33 -17.43 17.30 -54.19
N VAL A 34 -18.18 18.37 -54.40
CA VAL A 34 -18.37 19.03 -55.68
C VAL A 34 -17.64 20.37 -55.67
N ASN A 35 -17.19 20.79 -56.85
CA ASN A 35 -16.72 22.16 -57.04
C ASN A 35 -17.55 22.90 -58.09
N ALA A 36 -17.62 24.22 -57.92
CA ALA A 36 -18.13 25.16 -58.89
C ALA A 36 -17.02 26.12 -59.31
N ILE A 37 -16.89 26.39 -60.62
CA ILE A 37 -15.93 27.35 -61.16
C ILE A 37 -16.67 28.54 -61.72
N ASP A 38 -16.30 29.73 -61.25
CA ASP A 38 -16.77 31.02 -61.71
C ASP A 38 -15.63 31.78 -62.40
N SER A 39 -15.84 32.12 -63.68
CA SER A 39 -14.90 32.89 -64.50
C SER A 39 -15.13 34.40 -64.44
N ARG A 40 -16.19 34.86 -63.76
CA ARG A 40 -16.54 36.28 -63.64
C ARG A 40 -15.38 37.12 -63.11
N SER A 41 -14.56 36.60 -62.20
CA SER A 41 -13.43 37.33 -61.64
C SER A 41 -12.35 37.70 -62.66
N SER A 42 -12.35 37.10 -63.85
CA SER A 42 -11.47 37.47 -64.97
C SER A 42 -12.05 38.52 -65.90
N ALA A 43 -13.33 38.84 -65.75
CA ALA A 43 -14.08 39.56 -66.75
C ALA A 43 -14.40 40.98 -66.27
N GLY A 44 -13.86 41.99 -66.95
CA GLY A 44 -14.19 43.39 -66.65
C GLY A 44 -13.14 44.33 -67.24
N PRO A 45 -13.53 45.60 -67.49
CA PRO A 45 -12.61 46.55 -68.09
C PRO A 45 -11.48 46.94 -67.12
N ASP A 46 -10.31 47.27 -67.64
CA ASP A 46 -9.13 47.66 -66.84
C ASP A 46 -9.32 48.95 -66.00
N HIS A 47 -10.44 49.66 -66.18
CA HIS A 47 -10.76 50.93 -65.52
C HIS A 47 -11.78 50.84 -64.38
N VAL A 48 -12.29 49.65 -64.02
CA VAL A 48 -13.11 49.48 -62.80
C VAL A 48 -12.25 49.13 -61.59
N ASN A 49 -12.71 49.48 -60.38
CA ASN A 49 -11.96 49.16 -59.17
C ASN A 49 -11.80 47.64 -58.99
N TRP A 50 -10.68 47.21 -58.40
CA TRP A 50 -10.29 45.81 -58.32
C TRP A 50 -11.35 44.93 -57.63
N PHE A 51 -11.99 45.42 -56.57
CA PHE A 51 -13.05 44.69 -55.85
C PHE A 51 -14.29 44.46 -56.72
N GLN A 52 -14.75 45.47 -57.45
CA GLN A 52 -15.90 45.37 -58.33
C GLN A 52 -15.60 44.48 -59.54
N GLN A 53 -14.36 44.47 -60.03
CA GLN A 53 -13.93 43.57 -61.09
C GLN A 53 -13.92 42.11 -60.66
N HIS A 54 -13.46 41.80 -59.44
CA HIS A 54 -13.20 40.41 -59.02
C HIS A 54 -14.30 39.81 -58.14
N PHE A 55 -15.15 40.63 -57.51
CA PHE A 55 -16.18 40.19 -56.56
C PHE A 55 -17.57 40.77 -56.84
N SER A 56 -17.86 41.19 -58.09
CA SER A 56 -19.24 41.46 -58.48
C SER A 56 -19.95 40.15 -58.84
N GLN A 57 -21.18 39.99 -58.36
CA GLN A 57 -22.01 38.79 -58.56
C GLN A 57 -21.42 37.44 -58.09
N PRO A 58 -20.79 37.35 -56.91
CA PRO A 58 -20.17 36.10 -56.45
C PRO A 58 -21.17 34.95 -56.28
N PHE A 59 -22.48 35.25 -56.22
CA PHE A 59 -23.57 34.28 -56.06
C PHE A 59 -24.55 34.24 -57.24
N ALA A 60 -24.16 34.71 -58.43
CA ALA A 60 -24.96 34.53 -59.64
C ALA A 60 -24.84 33.08 -60.16
N VAL A 61 -25.25 32.12 -59.32
CA VAL A 61 -25.06 30.68 -59.53
C VAL A 61 -25.65 30.21 -60.86
N LYS A 62 -26.82 30.73 -61.24
CA LYS A 62 -27.48 30.36 -62.48
C LYS A 62 -26.74 30.84 -63.72
N ASP A 63 -26.00 31.94 -63.61
CA ASP A 63 -25.46 32.66 -64.76
C ASP A 63 -23.95 32.41 -64.93
N ASN A 64 -23.21 32.32 -63.83
CA ASN A 64 -21.74 32.34 -63.86
C ASN A 64 -21.10 31.01 -63.44
N TRP A 65 -21.78 30.20 -62.62
CA TRP A 65 -21.17 28.99 -62.05
C TRP A 65 -21.26 27.80 -63.01
N ASN A 66 -20.12 27.14 -63.14
CA ASN A 66 -19.98 25.85 -63.78
C ASN A 66 -19.89 24.78 -62.69
N ILE A 67 -20.93 23.95 -62.57
CA ILE A 67 -20.99 22.91 -61.53
C ILE A 67 -21.01 21.56 -62.24
N LEU A 68 -20.07 20.69 -61.89
CA LEU A 68 -20.15 19.29 -62.22
C LEU A 68 -20.87 18.55 -61.08
N PRO A 69 -22.10 18.05 -61.28
CA PRO A 69 -22.94 17.51 -60.19
C PRO A 69 -22.46 16.15 -59.64
N SER A 70 -21.38 15.58 -60.19
CA SER A 70 -20.70 14.41 -59.64
C SER A 70 -19.54 14.82 -58.73
N VAL A 71 -19.01 13.86 -57.95
CA VAL A 71 -17.76 14.05 -57.19
C VAL A 71 -16.68 14.59 -58.12
N SER A 72 -16.26 15.81 -57.83
CA SER A 72 -15.42 16.62 -58.70
C SER A 72 -14.35 17.36 -57.91
N TYR A 73 -14.33 17.18 -56.58
CA TYR A 73 -13.34 17.73 -55.67
C TYR A 73 -12.93 16.65 -54.66
N ILE A 74 -11.63 16.52 -54.45
CA ILE A 74 -11.05 15.72 -53.38
C ILE A 74 -9.90 16.50 -52.76
N GLN A 75 -9.81 16.48 -51.43
CA GLN A 75 -8.68 17.04 -50.71
C GLN A 75 -8.25 16.08 -49.62
N VAL A 76 -6.95 15.86 -49.49
CA VAL A 76 -6.36 15.21 -48.32
C VAL A 76 -5.55 16.25 -47.58
N SER A 77 -5.82 16.40 -46.30
CA SER A 77 -5.13 17.36 -45.44
C SER A 77 -4.59 16.69 -44.19
N ARG A 78 -3.51 17.25 -43.67
CA ARG A 78 -2.90 16.87 -42.41
C ARG A 78 -2.84 18.08 -41.48
N HIS A 79 -3.34 17.92 -40.26
CA HIS A 79 -3.14 18.86 -39.16
C HIS A 79 -1.64 18.93 -38.82
N ILE A 80 -1.12 20.14 -38.62
CA ILE A 80 0.28 20.37 -38.30
C ILE A 80 0.40 20.74 -36.83
N ASN A 81 0.01 21.96 -36.47
CA ASN A 81 0.03 22.48 -35.11
C ASN A 81 -0.74 23.81 -35.05
N GLY A 82 -1.25 24.18 -33.88
CA GLY A 82 -1.79 25.52 -33.61
C GLY A 82 -2.93 25.93 -34.54
N GLY A 83 -3.81 25.00 -34.91
CA GLY A 83 -4.92 25.25 -35.83
C GLY A 83 -4.55 25.22 -37.32
N PHE A 84 -3.27 25.05 -37.67
CA PHE A 84 -2.82 24.94 -39.06
C PHE A 84 -2.95 23.53 -39.60
N SER A 85 -3.38 23.42 -40.86
CA SER A 85 -3.38 22.19 -41.64
C SER A 85 -2.81 22.44 -43.02
N PHE A 86 -2.07 21.48 -43.56
CA PHE A 86 -1.65 21.48 -44.96
C PHE A 86 -2.44 20.44 -45.73
N GLY A 87 -2.91 20.78 -46.93
CA GLY A 87 -3.67 19.86 -47.77
C GLY A 87 -3.30 19.95 -49.24
N LEU A 88 -3.44 18.82 -49.91
CA LEU A 88 -3.38 18.69 -51.35
C LEU A 88 -4.78 18.41 -51.87
N ALA A 89 -5.23 19.24 -52.82
CA ALA A 89 -6.54 19.13 -53.43
C ALA A 89 -6.43 18.88 -54.94
N GLY A 90 -7.34 18.07 -55.45
CA GLY A 90 -7.58 17.84 -56.87
C GLY A 90 -9.01 18.21 -57.21
N SER A 91 -9.20 18.89 -58.34
CA SER A 91 -10.52 19.24 -58.84
C SER A 91 -10.65 19.06 -60.34
N VAL A 92 -11.87 18.73 -60.79
CA VAL A 92 -12.22 18.62 -62.20
C VAL A 92 -13.55 19.33 -62.45
N ASN A 93 -13.72 19.97 -63.60
CA ASN A 93 -14.99 20.57 -63.96
C ASN A 93 -15.13 20.65 -65.48
N LYS A 94 -16.34 20.92 -65.96
CA LYS A 94 -16.61 21.27 -67.36
C LYS A 94 -17.14 22.70 -67.40
N ILE A 95 -16.52 23.55 -68.21
CA ILE A 95 -16.86 24.96 -68.33
C ILE A 95 -17.80 25.13 -69.52
N ASP A 96 -19.11 25.19 -69.25
CA ASP A 96 -20.14 25.46 -70.26
C ASP A 96 -20.57 26.95 -70.26
N LYS A 97 -20.17 27.72 -69.24
CA LYS A 97 -20.45 29.14 -69.05
C LYS A 97 -19.16 29.90 -68.78
N PHE A 98 -18.72 30.68 -69.76
CA PHE A 98 -17.55 31.54 -69.65
C PHE A 98 -17.97 33.00 -69.71
N VAL A 99 -17.63 33.76 -68.67
CA VAL A 99 -18.01 35.17 -68.54
C VAL A 99 -16.91 36.03 -69.16
N THR A 100 -17.26 36.93 -70.09
CA THR A 100 -16.34 37.89 -70.72
C THR A 100 -16.91 39.30 -70.65
N PHE A 101 -16.03 40.31 -70.73
CA PHE A 101 -16.47 41.69 -70.85
C PHE A 101 -16.57 42.06 -72.34
N ALA A 102 -17.80 42.15 -72.85
CA ALA A 102 -18.09 42.40 -74.25
C ALA A 102 -19.34 43.30 -74.37
N PRO A 103 -19.23 44.61 -74.02
CA PRO A 103 -20.38 45.52 -73.88
C PRO A 103 -21.19 45.73 -75.16
N ASN A 104 -20.64 45.38 -76.32
CA ASN A 104 -21.27 45.52 -77.62
C ASN A 104 -21.99 44.24 -78.11
N GLN A 105 -21.95 43.15 -77.33
CA GLN A 105 -22.63 41.90 -77.68
C GLN A 105 -24.12 41.97 -77.34
N ALA A 106 -24.97 41.34 -78.17
CA ALA A 106 -26.42 41.35 -77.98
C ALA A 106 -26.87 40.61 -76.69
N ASN A 107 -26.04 39.72 -76.16
CA ASN A 107 -26.27 39.00 -74.90
C ASN A 107 -25.58 39.64 -73.70
N ALA A 108 -25.01 40.84 -73.84
CA ALA A 108 -24.37 41.55 -72.75
C ALA A 108 -25.43 42.06 -71.75
N ASP A 109 -25.17 41.88 -70.46
CA ASP A 109 -26.01 42.45 -69.40
C ASP A 109 -25.83 43.98 -69.29
N SER A 110 -26.57 44.61 -68.37
CA SER A 110 -26.50 46.07 -68.13
C SER A 110 -25.12 46.58 -67.67
N ARG A 111 -24.14 45.70 -67.45
CA ARG A 111 -22.76 46.02 -67.06
C ARG A 111 -21.75 45.69 -68.17
N GLY A 112 -22.22 45.20 -69.32
CA GLY A 112 -21.38 44.80 -70.44
C GLY A 112 -20.77 43.40 -70.31
N MET A 113 -21.29 42.57 -69.40
CA MET A 113 -20.84 41.19 -69.23
C MET A 113 -21.64 40.24 -70.13
N SER A 114 -20.96 39.40 -70.89
CA SER A 114 -21.58 38.35 -71.71
C SER A 114 -21.21 36.97 -71.18
N VAL A 115 -22.21 36.10 -71.04
CA VAL A 115 -21.99 34.68 -70.74
C VAL A 115 -22.05 33.90 -72.04
N ASN A 116 -20.95 33.27 -72.42
CA ASN A 116 -20.81 32.51 -73.65
C ASN A 116 -20.49 31.05 -73.35
N ASN A 117 -20.90 30.14 -74.23
CA ASN A 117 -20.49 28.74 -74.14
C ASN A 117 -19.16 28.55 -74.89
N PRO A 118 -18.05 28.21 -74.20
CA PRO A 118 -16.73 28.09 -74.82
C PRO A 118 -16.54 26.76 -75.58
N GLY A 119 -17.56 25.90 -75.67
CA GLY A 119 -17.49 24.58 -76.29
C GLY A 119 -17.06 23.50 -75.30
N ASP A 120 -16.18 22.60 -75.75
CA ASP A 120 -15.68 21.50 -74.91
C ASP A 120 -14.45 21.93 -74.08
N LEU A 121 -14.70 22.77 -73.08
CA LEU A 121 -13.65 23.32 -72.22
C LEU A 121 -13.62 22.58 -70.87
N MET A 122 -12.62 21.71 -70.70
CA MET A 122 -12.39 20.98 -69.46
C MET A 122 -11.48 21.77 -68.52
N TYR A 123 -11.76 21.69 -67.22
CA TYR A 123 -10.97 22.27 -66.16
C TYR A 123 -10.40 21.18 -65.25
N TYR A 124 -9.12 21.28 -64.91
CA TYR A 124 -8.47 20.49 -63.87
C TYR A 124 -7.63 21.40 -62.97
N GLY A 125 -7.72 21.21 -61.66
CA GLY A 125 -6.93 21.95 -60.67
C GLY A 125 -6.18 21.01 -59.74
N ILE A 126 -4.93 21.34 -59.46
CA ILE A 126 -4.13 20.72 -58.39
C ILE A 126 -3.65 21.85 -57.48
N ASP A 127 -4.02 21.80 -56.20
CA ASP A 127 -3.78 22.89 -55.26
C ASP A 127 -3.10 22.39 -53.97
N GLY A 128 -2.01 23.04 -53.59
CA GLY A 128 -1.42 22.94 -52.25
C GLY A 128 -1.93 24.08 -51.38
N THR A 129 -2.55 23.74 -50.25
CA THR A 129 -3.30 24.70 -49.41
C THR A 129 -2.85 24.61 -47.96
N VAL A 130 -2.56 25.74 -47.34
CA VAL A 130 -2.46 25.89 -45.88
C VAL A 130 -3.77 26.48 -45.38
N LYS A 131 -4.44 25.78 -44.47
CA LYS A 131 -5.68 26.20 -43.79
C LYS A 131 -5.35 26.56 -42.35
N TYR A 132 -5.90 27.66 -41.85
CA TYR A 132 -5.95 27.99 -40.43
C TYR A 132 -7.39 27.89 -39.94
N SER A 133 -7.63 27.06 -38.93
CA SER A 133 -8.91 26.91 -38.25
C SER A 133 -9.03 27.91 -37.11
N PHE A 134 -10.16 28.63 -37.05
CA PHE A 134 -10.48 29.52 -35.94
C PHE A 134 -11.32 28.83 -34.86
N MET A 135 -11.64 27.54 -35.01
CA MET A 135 -12.53 26.76 -34.14
C MET A 135 -12.14 26.86 -32.65
N ASP A 136 -10.85 26.66 -32.36
CA ASP A 136 -10.31 26.73 -31.00
C ASP A 136 -10.35 28.16 -30.44
N LEU A 137 -10.06 29.16 -31.30
CA LEU A 137 -10.05 30.57 -30.92
C LEU A 137 -11.44 31.08 -30.51
N ILE A 138 -12.49 30.58 -31.17
CA ILE A 138 -13.88 30.93 -30.87
C ILE A 138 -14.55 29.97 -29.87
N GLY A 139 -13.85 28.91 -29.44
CA GLY A 139 -14.33 27.97 -28.42
C GLY A 139 -15.54 27.13 -28.82
N THR A 140 -15.75 26.87 -30.12
CA THR A 140 -16.90 26.09 -30.60
C THR A 140 -16.49 24.68 -31.00
N LYS A 141 -17.37 23.69 -30.81
CA LYS A 141 -17.13 22.29 -31.26
C LYS A 141 -17.80 21.92 -32.59
N TRP A 142 -18.80 22.69 -33.01
CA TRP A 142 -19.65 22.35 -34.17
C TRP A 142 -19.41 23.23 -35.41
N PHE A 143 -18.71 24.36 -35.26
CA PHE A 143 -18.51 25.36 -36.32
C PHE A 143 -17.03 25.73 -36.40
N ASP A 144 -16.46 25.65 -37.60
CA ASP A 144 -15.04 25.93 -37.86
C ASP A 144 -14.92 26.93 -39.01
N PRO A 145 -14.91 28.25 -38.72
CA PRO A 145 -14.45 29.25 -39.67
C PRO A 145 -12.98 29.05 -39.95
N SER A 146 -12.58 29.27 -41.20
CA SER A 146 -11.19 29.11 -41.60
C SER A 146 -10.75 30.07 -42.69
N LEU A 147 -9.46 30.36 -42.67
CA LEU A 147 -8.76 31.05 -43.75
C LEU A 147 -7.85 30.05 -44.45
N GLN A 148 -7.75 30.13 -45.76
CA GLN A 148 -6.85 29.28 -46.53
C GLN A 148 -6.05 30.07 -47.55
N ALA A 149 -4.76 29.75 -47.66
CA ALA A 149 -3.85 30.33 -48.63
C ALA A 149 -2.99 29.24 -49.25
N GLY A 150 -2.65 29.36 -50.52
CA GLY A 150 -1.94 28.29 -51.21
C GLY A 150 -1.47 28.65 -52.61
N GLY A 151 -0.84 27.68 -53.24
CA GLY A 151 -0.48 27.72 -54.65
C GLY A 151 -1.18 26.61 -55.40
N GLY A 152 -1.47 26.85 -56.67
CA GLY A 152 -2.14 25.87 -57.52
C GLY A 152 -1.57 25.82 -58.92
N TYR A 153 -1.96 24.78 -59.62
CA TYR A 153 -1.76 24.66 -61.06
C TYR A 153 -3.10 24.32 -61.70
N THR A 154 -3.41 25.01 -62.79
CA THR A 154 -4.69 24.90 -63.50
C THR A 154 -4.44 24.45 -64.92
N PHE A 155 -5.23 23.48 -65.38
CA PHE A 155 -5.32 23.08 -66.78
C PHE A 155 -6.71 23.46 -67.26
N LEU A 156 -6.78 24.28 -68.30
CA LEU A 156 -8.03 24.78 -68.87
C LEU A 156 -8.00 24.53 -70.39
N GLY A 157 -8.66 23.48 -70.85
CA GLY A 157 -8.56 23.03 -72.24
C GLY A 157 -7.12 22.64 -72.59
N LYS A 158 -6.48 23.41 -73.47
CA LYS A 158 -5.09 23.21 -73.91
C LYS A 158 -4.08 24.03 -73.11
N ASP A 159 -4.56 25.01 -72.36
CA ASP A 159 -3.73 25.96 -71.64
C ASP A 159 -3.49 25.49 -70.21
N SER A 160 -2.37 25.93 -69.63
CA SER A 160 -2.07 25.64 -68.23
C SER A 160 -1.25 26.74 -67.58
N PHE A 161 -1.53 27.01 -66.31
CA PHE A 161 -0.94 28.15 -65.60
C PHE A 161 -0.92 27.93 -64.09
N GLY A 162 0.08 28.55 -63.45
CA GLY A 162 0.19 28.60 -62.00
C GLY A 162 -0.76 29.64 -61.39
N THR A 163 -1.20 29.38 -60.15
CA THR A 163 -2.08 30.26 -59.39
C THR A 163 -1.59 30.48 -57.97
N VAL A 164 -1.94 31.65 -57.42
CA VAL A 164 -1.92 31.91 -55.97
C VAL A 164 -3.37 31.98 -55.52
N ASN A 165 -3.67 31.19 -54.50
CA ASN A 165 -5.01 30.93 -54.05
C ASN A 165 -5.20 31.53 -52.67
N LEU A 166 -6.24 32.34 -52.51
CA LEU A 166 -6.68 32.86 -51.22
C LEU A 166 -8.16 32.55 -51.05
N GLY A 167 -8.54 31.96 -49.94
CA GLY A 167 -9.91 31.54 -49.71
C GLY A 167 -10.34 31.62 -48.27
N VAL A 168 -11.65 31.54 -48.08
CA VAL A 168 -12.31 31.41 -46.80
C VAL A 168 -13.11 30.12 -46.80
N GLY A 169 -13.21 29.49 -45.65
CA GLY A 169 -13.95 28.25 -45.46
C GLY A 169 -14.79 28.27 -44.20
N MET A 170 -15.84 27.46 -44.20
CA MET A 170 -16.67 27.16 -43.05
C MET A 170 -16.88 25.66 -43.03
N THR A 171 -16.60 25.02 -41.90
CA THR A 171 -16.97 23.63 -41.68
C THR A 171 -17.99 23.50 -40.57
N PHE A 172 -19.06 22.75 -40.84
CA PHE A 172 -20.09 22.40 -39.87
C PHE A 172 -19.94 20.93 -39.48
N TRP A 173 -19.60 20.68 -38.22
CA TRP A 173 -19.39 19.34 -37.67
C TRP A 173 -20.71 18.75 -37.18
N PHE A 174 -21.11 17.61 -37.74
CA PHE A 174 -22.29 16.85 -37.31
C PHE A 174 -21.93 15.85 -36.22
N THR A 175 -20.71 15.31 -36.31
CA THR A 175 -20.04 14.54 -35.28
C THR A 175 -18.67 15.14 -35.07
N GLU A 176 -17.90 14.58 -34.15
CA GLU A 176 -16.49 14.87 -33.96
C GLU A 176 -15.68 14.81 -35.30
N ASN A 177 -16.13 13.99 -36.27
CA ASN A 177 -15.32 13.57 -37.43
C ASN A 177 -15.88 13.87 -38.78
N VAL A 178 -17.20 14.00 -38.83
CA VAL A 178 -17.93 14.11 -40.07
C VAL A 178 -18.53 15.49 -40.08
N GLY A 179 -18.15 16.26 -41.10
CA GLY A 179 -18.62 17.61 -41.26
C GLY A 179 -18.91 17.95 -42.71
N LEU A 180 -19.67 19.02 -42.91
CA LEU A 180 -19.86 19.66 -44.19
C LEU A 180 -18.89 20.83 -44.30
N ALA A 181 -17.93 20.73 -45.21
CA ALA A 181 -16.97 21.76 -45.53
C ALA A 181 -17.45 22.57 -46.75
N LEU A 182 -17.56 23.88 -46.57
CA LEU A 182 -17.84 24.86 -47.61
C LEU A 182 -16.61 25.76 -47.76
N SER A 183 -16.14 25.99 -48.99
CA SER A 183 -15.06 26.96 -49.22
C SER A 183 -15.30 27.81 -50.45
N SER A 184 -14.74 29.01 -50.43
CA SER A 184 -14.68 29.92 -51.58
C SER A 184 -13.25 30.41 -51.73
N THR A 185 -12.63 30.12 -52.85
CA THR A 185 -11.21 30.38 -53.11
C THR A 185 -11.06 31.21 -54.38
N TYR A 186 -10.46 32.39 -54.24
CA TYR A 186 -10.01 33.17 -55.36
C TYR A 186 -8.65 32.66 -55.85
N ARG A 187 -8.58 32.22 -57.10
CA ARG A 187 -7.41 31.63 -57.75
C ARG A 187 -6.84 32.64 -58.75
N LYS A 188 -5.86 33.42 -58.32
CA LYS A 188 -5.20 34.43 -59.15
C LYS A 188 -4.16 33.77 -60.06
N SER A 189 -4.32 33.92 -61.37
CA SER A 189 -3.42 33.41 -62.40
C SER A 189 -2.20 34.31 -62.64
N PHE A 190 -1.10 33.72 -63.12
CA PHE A 190 0.16 34.43 -63.47
C PHE A 190 0.61 34.20 -64.93
N GLY A 191 -0.27 33.73 -65.82
CA GLY A 191 0.04 33.53 -67.24
C GLY A 191 -0.27 34.76 -68.11
N ASP A 192 -0.01 34.63 -69.41
CA ASP A 192 -0.35 35.64 -70.41
C ASP A 192 -1.87 35.71 -70.65
N ARG A 193 -2.39 36.91 -70.96
CA ARG A 193 -3.81 37.18 -71.24
C ARG A 193 -3.94 37.71 -72.66
N ASN A 194 -3.97 36.82 -73.64
CA ASN A 194 -4.03 37.19 -75.05
C ASN A 194 -5.30 36.68 -75.78
N ASP A 195 -6.48 37.05 -75.28
CA ASP A 195 -7.64 37.43 -76.08
C ASP A 195 -8.79 37.86 -75.13
N GLY A 196 -9.84 38.49 -75.67
CA GLY A 196 -11.01 38.91 -74.90
C GLY A 196 -12.15 37.88 -74.81
N LEU A 197 -11.99 36.68 -75.38
CA LEU A 197 -13.08 35.69 -75.53
C LEU A 197 -12.77 34.33 -74.85
N ASN A 198 -11.52 33.90 -74.83
CA ASN A 198 -10.92 32.74 -74.17
C ASN A 198 -9.51 33.11 -73.63
N PRO A 199 -9.41 33.90 -72.55
CA PRO A 199 -8.11 34.25 -71.99
C PRO A 199 -7.32 32.97 -71.68
N GLU A 200 -6.06 32.91 -72.10
CA GLU A 200 -5.18 31.73 -71.94
C GLU A 200 -4.91 31.42 -70.44
N SER A 201 -5.07 32.41 -69.56
CA SER A 201 -4.88 32.26 -68.12
C SER A 201 -5.85 33.11 -67.26
N PRO A 202 -7.14 32.73 -67.18
CA PRO A 202 -8.11 33.47 -66.35
C PRO A 202 -7.84 33.25 -64.86
N SER A 203 -8.07 34.29 -64.07
CA SER A 203 -8.24 34.19 -62.62
C SER A 203 -9.68 33.81 -62.27
N LEU A 204 -9.84 32.75 -61.50
CA LEU A 204 -11.12 32.09 -61.27
C LEU A 204 -11.52 32.18 -59.79
N VAL A 205 -12.81 32.12 -59.49
CA VAL A 205 -13.30 31.81 -58.14
C VAL A 205 -13.78 30.36 -58.15
N GLN A 206 -13.28 29.57 -57.21
CA GLN A 206 -13.71 28.19 -56.99
C GLN A 206 -14.50 28.10 -55.70
N HIS A 207 -15.72 27.60 -55.79
CA HIS A 207 -16.53 27.24 -54.64
C HIS A 207 -16.51 25.72 -54.46
N THR A 208 -16.39 25.24 -53.24
CA THR A 208 -16.47 23.81 -52.94
C THR A 208 -17.49 23.54 -51.85
N ALA A 209 -18.18 22.42 -51.98
CA ALA A 209 -19.04 21.86 -50.95
C ALA A 209 -18.77 20.35 -50.88
N GLY A 210 -18.34 19.87 -49.72
CA GLY A 210 -17.95 18.47 -49.56
C GLY A 210 -18.11 17.97 -48.14
N ILE A 211 -18.18 16.66 -48.00
CA ILE A 211 -18.13 15.99 -46.70
C ILE A 211 -16.67 15.77 -46.36
N VAL A 212 -16.29 16.19 -45.16
CA VAL A 212 -14.96 15.99 -44.60
C VAL A 212 -15.01 14.92 -43.53
N PHE A 213 -14.10 13.95 -43.63
CA PHE A 213 -13.88 12.87 -42.68
C PHE A 213 -12.50 13.04 -42.06
N LYS A 214 -12.45 13.03 -40.74
CA LYS A 214 -11.24 13.17 -39.93
C LYS A 214 -10.83 11.80 -39.43
N PHE A 215 -9.53 11.49 -39.35
CA PHE A 215 -9.04 10.18 -38.90
C PHE A 215 -7.56 10.22 -38.48
N GLY A 216 -7.11 9.14 -37.83
CA GLY A 216 -5.69 8.86 -37.55
C GLY A 216 -5.24 9.07 -36.11
N GLY A 217 -6.16 9.20 -35.15
CA GLY A 217 -5.82 9.14 -33.72
C GLY A 217 -5.39 7.75 -33.28
N LYS A 218 -4.45 7.73 -32.32
CA LYS A 218 -3.87 6.52 -31.74
C LYS A 218 -4.59 6.22 -30.42
N ASP A 219 -5.16 5.03 -30.36
CA ASP A 219 -5.81 4.42 -29.20
C ASP A 219 -5.19 3.01 -29.15
N THR A 220 -4.26 2.82 -28.23
CA THR A 220 -3.36 1.66 -28.22
C THR A 220 -3.98 0.43 -27.58
N ASP A 221 -4.79 0.60 -26.55
CA ASP A 221 -5.45 -0.48 -25.82
C ASP A 221 -6.92 -0.68 -26.21
N GLY A 222 -7.50 0.23 -26.99
CA GLY A 222 -8.82 0.10 -27.60
C GLY A 222 -9.97 0.37 -26.65
N ASP A 223 -9.75 1.14 -25.58
CA ASP A 223 -10.78 1.48 -24.59
C ASP A 223 -11.71 2.63 -25.04
N GLY A 224 -11.38 3.26 -26.17
CA GLY A 224 -12.13 4.37 -26.76
C GLY A 224 -11.66 5.76 -26.31
N ILE A 225 -10.56 5.85 -25.57
CA ILE A 225 -9.86 7.07 -25.18
C ILE A 225 -8.53 7.10 -25.95
N TYR A 226 -8.20 8.25 -26.54
CA TYR A 226 -6.95 8.35 -27.28
C TYR A 226 -5.75 8.44 -26.34
N ASP A 227 -4.61 7.87 -26.74
CA ASP A 227 -3.35 7.87 -25.96
C ASP A 227 -2.95 9.24 -25.37
N LYS A 228 -3.38 10.34 -25.98
CA LYS A 228 -3.11 11.70 -25.52
C LYS A 228 -3.98 12.11 -24.32
N ASP A 229 -5.21 11.63 -24.28
CA ASP A 229 -6.23 11.93 -23.28
C ASP A 229 -6.41 10.76 -22.29
N ASP A 230 -5.71 9.66 -22.52
CA ASP A 230 -5.68 8.45 -21.71
C ASP A 230 -4.56 8.52 -20.66
N ALA A 231 -4.91 8.30 -19.39
CA ALA A 231 -4.00 8.25 -18.28
C ALA A 231 -3.26 6.90 -18.19
N CYS A 232 -3.81 5.85 -18.80
CA CYS A 232 -3.27 4.49 -18.84
C CYS A 232 -3.23 3.93 -20.28
N PRO A 233 -2.50 4.54 -21.25
CA PRO A 233 -2.59 4.23 -22.69
C PRO A 233 -2.22 2.80 -23.14
N GLU A 234 -1.80 1.93 -22.25
CA GLU A 234 -1.42 0.54 -22.56
C GLU A 234 -2.41 -0.48 -21.96
N VAL A 235 -3.36 -0.03 -21.14
CA VAL A 235 -4.26 -0.88 -20.36
C VAL A 235 -5.66 -0.29 -20.38
N ALA A 236 -6.55 -0.96 -21.11
CA ALA A 236 -7.90 -0.49 -21.30
C ALA A 236 -8.63 -0.26 -19.97
N GLY A 237 -9.22 0.92 -19.81
CA GLY A 237 -9.88 1.29 -18.57
C GLY A 237 -11.22 1.98 -18.74
N LEU A 238 -11.64 2.64 -17.66
CA LEU A 238 -12.95 3.26 -17.58
C LEU A 238 -12.85 4.76 -17.87
N LYS A 239 -13.83 5.26 -18.64
CA LYS A 239 -13.93 6.69 -18.95
C LYS A 239 -14.01 7.61 -17.72
N GLN A 240 -14.59 7.13 -16.62
CA GLN A 240 -14.64 7.90 -15.36
C GLN A 240 -13.26 8.12 -14.72
N PHE A 241 -12.28 7.28 -15.09
CA PHE A 241 -10.90 7.32 -14.61
C PHE A 241 -9.91 7.67 -15.73
N ASN A 242 -10.39 8.35 -16.78
CA ASN A 242 -9.59 8.75 -17.94
C ASN A 242 -8.77 7.59 -18.53
N GLY A 243 -9.37 6.40 -18.63
CA GLY A 243 -8.77 5.25 -19.31
C GLY A 243 -7.97 4.33 -18.40
N CYS A 244 -7.94 4.58 -17.09
CA CYS A 244 -7.39 3.64 -16.14
C CYS A 244 -8.40 2.60 -15.65
N PRO A 245 -7.97 1.35 -15.44
CA PRO A 245 -8.80 0.30 -14.86
C PRO A 245 -9.02 0.50 -13.35
N ASP A 246 -10.13 -0.05 -12.86
CA ASP A 246 -10.55 -0.18 -11.47
C ASP A 246 -11.18 -1.57 -11.39
N THR A 247 -10.35 -2.55 -11.03
CA THR A 247 -10.62 -3.99 -11.20
C THR A 247 -11.64 -4.50 -10.20
N ASP A 248 -11.59 -4.04 -8.96
CA ASP A 248 -12.52 -4.44 -7.89
C ASP A 248 -13.71 -3.48 -7.70
N GLY A 249 -13.67 -2.30 -8.32
CA GLY A 249 -14.78 -1.35 -8.38
C GLY A 249 -14.96 -0.56 -7.09
N ASP A 250 -13.92 -0.41 -6.27
CA ASP A 250 -13.98 0.36 -5.02
C ASP A 250 -13.87 1.88 -5.22
N GLY A 251 -13.56 2.30 -6.46
CA GLY A 251 -13.41 3.69 -6.86
C GLY A 251 -11.96 4.20 -6.86
N ILE A 252 -10.98 3.34 -6.62
CA ILE A 252 -9.55 3.61 -6.71
C ILE A 252 -8.99 2.85 -7.92
N VAL A 253 -8.25 3.55 -8.78
CA VAL A 253 -7.68 2.93 -9.97
C VAL A 253 -6.56 1.97 -9.57
N ASP A 254 -6.41 0.86 -10.30
CA ASP A 254 -5.45 -0.22 -9.99
C ASP A 254 -4.02 0.30 -9.75
N GLY A 255 -3.60 1.31 -10.51
CA GLY A 255 -2.26 1.92 -10.37
C GLY A 255 -2.04 2.71 -9.08
N SER A 256 -3.11 3.03 -8.35
CA SER A 256 -3.11 3.71 -7.04
C SER A 256 -3.69 2.83 -5.92
N ASP A 257 -4.14 1.63 -6.25
CA ASP A 257 -4.73 0.68 -5.32
C ASP A 257 -3.65 -0.26 -4.74
N ALA A 258 -3.61 -0.39 -3.43
CA ALA A 258 -2.70 -1.30 -2.72
C ALA A 258 -3.22 -2.74 -2.68
N CYS A 259 -4.52 -2.94 -2.94
CA CYS A 259 -5.24 -4.20 -3.01
C CYS A 259 -6.16 -4.29 -4.26
N PRO A 260 -5.64 -4.17 -5.50
CA PRO A 260 -6.46 -3.98 -6.72
C PRO A 260 -7.51 -5.05 -7.06
N ASP A 261 -7.47 -6.20 -6.38
CA ASP A 261 -8.37 -7.34 -6.61
C ASP A 261 -9.46 -7.45 -5.52
N VAL A 262 -9.43 -6.61 -4.48
CA VAL A 262 -10.30 -6.70 -3.31
C VAL A 262 -10.70 -5.32 -2.83
N ALA A 263 -11.97 -4.98 -3.09
CA ALA A 263 -12.51 -3.66 -2.77
C ALA A 263 -12.27 -3.27 -1.31
N GLY A 264 -11.71 -2.07 -1.11
CA GLY A 264 -11.36 -1.58 0.21
C GLY A 264 -11.76 -0.15 0.48
N LEU A 265 -11.08 0.45 1.45
CA LEU A 265 -11.37 1.80 1.92
C LEU A 265 -10.29 2.76 1.41
N ALA A 266 -10.71 3.96 1.01
CA ALA A 266 -9.79 5.04 0.63
C ALA A 266 -8.80 5.43 1.75
N ALA A 267 -9.16 5.23 3.02
CA ALA A 267 -8.26 5.45 4.15
C ALA A 267 -7.04 4.50 4.15
N PHE A 268 -7.15 3.35 3.50
CA PHE A 268 -6.15 2.31 3.41
C PHE A 268 -5.67 2.06 1.96
N ASN A 269 -5.83 3.06 1.08
CA ASN A 269 -5.47 2.99 -0.34
C ASN A 269 -6.04 1.76 -1.05
N GLY A 270 -7.34 1.48 -0.84
CA GLY A 270 -8.05 0.39 -1.52
C GLY A 270 -7.96 -0.96 -0.83
N CYS A 271 -7.34 -1.04 0.35
CA CYS A 271 -7.38 -2.26 1.14
C CYS A 271 -8.56 -2.29 2.13
N PRO A 272 -9.16 -3.47 2.36
CA PRO A 272 -10.18 -3.65 3.40
C PRO A 272 -9.58 -3.61 4.81
N ASP A 273 -10.43 -3.27 5.77
CA ASP A 273 -10.22 -3.35 7.23
C ASP A 273 -11.49 -4.00 7.78
N THR A 274 -11.45 -5.33 7.90
CA THR A 274 -12.61 -6.19 8.09
C THR A 274 -13.20 -6.06 9.49
N ASP A 275 -12.36 -5.93 10.51
CA ASP A 275 -12.79 -5.81 11.91
C ASP A 275 -12.86 -4.36 12.42
N GLY A 276 -12.33 -3.40 11.65
CA GLY A 276 -12.44 -1.97 11.91
C GLY A 276 -11.51 -1.47 13.01
N ASP A 277 -10.40 -2.16 13.27
CA ASP A 277 -9.43 -1.78 14.30
C ASP A 277 -8.45 -0.66 13.86
N GLY A 278 -8.49 -0.30 12.58
CA GLY A 278 -7.65 0.71 11.97
C GLY A 278 -6.39 0.18 11.28
N ILE A 279 -6.28 -1.14 11.12
CA ILE A 279 -5.19 -1.83 10.42
C ILE A 279 -5.81 -2.57 9.22
N ALA A 280 -5.28 -2.34 8.02
CA ALA A 280 -5.76 -3.03 6.83
C ALA A 280 -5.49 -4.55 6.94
N ASP A 281 -6.40 -5.39 6.43
CA ASP A 281 -6.34 -6.86 6.53
C ASP A 281 -4.98 -7.45 6.09
N LYS A 282 -4.33 -6.82 5.10
CA LYS A 282 -3.01 -7.25 4.60
C LYS A 282 -1.87 -7.05 5.60
N ASP A 283 -2.02 -6.12 6.53
CA ASP A 283 -1.06 -5.75 7.57
C ASP A 283 -1.48 -6.25 8.97
N ASP A 284 -2.70 -6.78 9.08
CA ASP A 284 -3.29 -7.32 10.29
C ASP A 284 -2.94 -8.81 10.49
N ALA A 285 -2.47 -9.16 11.69
CA ALA A 285 -2.19 -10.54 12.08
C ALA A 285 -3.43 -11.32 12.54
N CYS A 286 -4.53 -10.63 12.82
CA CYS A 286 -5.82 -11.13 13.24
C CYS A 286 -7.01 -10.41 12.54
N PRO A 287 -7.13 -10.45 11.19
CA PRO A 287 -8.05 -9.58 10.40
C PRO A 287 -9.56 -9.67 10.71
N ASP A 288 -9.97 -10.67 11.50
CA ASP A 288 -11.37 -10.91 11.85
C ASP A 288 -11.70 -10.45 13.29
N VAL A 289 -10.72 -10.00 14.07
CA VAL A 289 -10.86 -9.70 15.50
C VAL A 289 -10.00 -8.51 15.91
N ALA A 290 -10.68 -7.38 16.14
CA ALA A 290 -10.03 -6.11 16.42
C ALA A 290 -9.01 -6.16 17.56
N GLY A 291 -7.84 -5.55 17.33
CA GLY A 291 -6.77 -5.45 18.31
C GLY A 291 -5.95 -4.17 18.20
N PRO A 292 -5.04 -3.91 19.16
CA PRO A 292 -4.21 -2.73 19.10
C PRO A 292 -3.04 -2.87 18.11
N ALA A 293 -2.58 -1.73 17.57
CA ALA A 293 -1.40 -1.68 16.71
C ALA A 293 -0.10 -2.20 17.37
N SER A 294 -0.01 -2.22 18.70
CA SER A 294 1.12 -2.79 19.45
C SER A 294 1.31 -4.29 19.19
N THR A 295 0.24 -5.00 18.87
CA THR A 295 0.18 -6.45 18.64
C THR A 295 -0.21 -6.78 17.20
N LYS A 296 -0.09 -5.81 16.29
CA LYS A 296 -0.44 -5.95 14.85
C LYS A 296 -1.89 -6.42 14.63
N GLY A 297 -2.83 -5.79 15.32
CA GLY A 297 -4.27 -6.04 15.15
C GLY A 297 -4.81 -7.25 15.92
N CYS A 298 -3.96 -7.96 16.67
CA CYS A 298 -4.43 -9.04 17.54
C CYS A 298 -4.81 -8.54 18.95
N PRO A 299 -5.89 -9.06 19.56
CA PRO A 299 -6.26 -8.76 20.95
C PRO A 299 -5.12 -8.99 21.96
N ASP A 300 -5.07 -8.13 22.98
CA ASP A 300 -4.14 -8.17 24.12
C ASP A 300 -4.95 -7.84 25.39
N THR A 301 -5.44 -8.89 26.05
CA THR A 301 -6.47 -8.79 27.10
C THR A 301 -5.92 -8.20 28.40
N ASP A 302 -4.66 -8.48 28.76
CA ASP A 302 -4.04 -7.95 29.98
C ASP A 302 -3.08 -6.77 29.76
N GLY A 303 -2.80 -6.43 28.50
CA GLY A 303 -2.08 -5.23 28.10
C GLY A 303 -0.57 -5.32 28.34
N ASP A 304 0.00 -6.52 28.36
CA ASP A 304 1.43 -6.73 28.61
C ASP A 304 2.32 -6.60 27.34
N GLY A 305 1.68 -6.44 26.18
CA GLY A 305 2.33 -6.31 24.87
C GLY A 305 2.60 -7.63 24.16
N VAL A 306 2.05 -8.74 24.63
CA VAL A 306 1.98 -10.04 23.98
C VAL A 306 0.53 -10.31 23.58
N ALA A 307 0.27 -10.59 22.31
CA ALA A 307 -1.09 -10.90 21.85
C ALA A 307 -1.64 -12.16 22.52
N ASP A 308 -2.94 -12.23 22.78
CA ASP A 308 -3.61 -13.36 23.46
C ASP A 308 -3.28 -14.73 22.83
N LYS A 309 -3.09 -14.76 21.50
CA LYS A 309 -2.73 -15.98 20.76
C LYS A 309 -1.30 -16.48 21.03
N ASP A 310 -0.42 -15.58 21.44
CA ASP A 310 1.00 -15.82 21.72
C ASP A 310 1.32 -15.77 23.23
N ASP A 311 0.34 -15.40 24.06
CA ASP A 311 0.43 -15.31 25.51
C ASP A 311 0.03 -16.64 26.18
N LYS A 312 0.91 -17.15 27.06
CA LYS A 312 0.63 -18.35 27.86
C LYS A 312 -0.26 -18.05 29.07
N CYS A 313 -0.36 -16.80 29.47
CA CYS A 313 -1.15 -16.30 30.57
C CYS A 313 -2.01 -15.08 30.16
N PRO A 314 -2.95 -15.19 29.18
CA PRO A 314 -3.66 -14.05 28.53
C PRO A 314 -4.49 -13.10 29.42
N THR A 315 -4.49 -13.31 30.73
CA THR A 315 -5.29 -12.54 31.69
C THR A 315 -4.44 -12.01 32.84
N VAL A 316 -3.13 -12.26 32.82
CA VAL A 316 -2.19 -11.94 33.88
C VAL A 316 -0.88 -11.45 33.26
N ALA A 317 -0.71 -10.14 33.25
CA ALA A 317 0.43 -9.49 32.62
C ALA A 317 1.79 -10.07 33.04
N GLY A 318 2.65 -10.30 32.06
CA GLY A 318 4.01 -10.78 32.23
C GLY A 318 4.99 -10.21 31.19
N PRO A 319 6.29 -10.44 31.36
CA PRO A 319 7.25 -9.99 30.37
C PRO A 319 7.21 -10.88 29.12
N LYS A 320 7.43 -10.26 27.95
CA LYS A 320 7.61 -10.97 26.68
C LYS A 320 8.71 -12.03 26.71
N SER A 321 9.74 -11.87 27.56
CA SER A 321 10.79 -12.88 27.78
C SER A 321 10.25 -14.21 28.31
N ASN A 322 9.06 -14.20 28.94
CA ASN A 322 8.40 -15.36 29.50
C ASN A 322 7.04 -15.67 28.82
N ASN A 323 6.83 -15.19 27.58
CA ASN A 323 5.60 -15.39 26.81
C ASN A 323 4.34 -14.92 27.57
N GLY A 324 4.40 -13.71 28.12
CA GLY A 324 3.28 -13.04 28.81
C GLY A 324 2.95 -13.58 30.21
N CYS A 325 3.68 -14.59 30.69
CA CYS A 325 3.51 -15.06 32.07
C CYS A 325 4.41 -14.30 33.06
N PRO A 326 3.90 -13.95 34.25
CA PRO A 326 4.71 -13.31 35.30
C PRO A 326 5.91 -14.18 35.69
N GLU A 327 7.04 -13.54 35.99
CA GLU A 327 8.20 -14.23 36.56
C GLU A 327 7.88 -14.69 37.97
N ILE A 328 7.85 -16.01 38.17
CA ILE A 328 7.75 -16.61 39.49
C ILE A 328 9.14 -16.52 40.14
N LYS A 329 9.23 -15.85 41.29
CA LYS A 329 10.48 -15.76 42.06
C LYS A 329 10.69 -17.06 42.84
N ASP A 330 11.90 -17.58 42.76
CA ASP A 330 12.40 -18.76 43.47
C ASP A 330 13.88 -18.47 43.79
N ALA A 331 14.13 -17.91 44.97
CA ALA A 331 15.40 -17.31 45.33
C ALA A 331 16.50 -18.32 45.64
N ASP A 332 16.16 -19.52 46.13
CA ASP A 332 17.10 -20.61 46.39
C ASP A 332 17.10 -21.74 45.35
N LYS A 333 16.18 -21.68 44.38
CA LYS A 333 16.10 -22.54 43.20
C LYS A 333 15.79 -24.00 43.54
N ASP A 334 14.97 -24.22 44.55
CA ASP A 334 14.55 -25.55 44.97
C ASP A 334 13.31 -26.08 44.22
N GLY A 335 12.69 -25.23 43.40
CA GLY A 335 11.51 -25.54 42.60
C GLY A 335 10.18 -25.22 43.31
N VAL A 336 10.21 -24.63 44.49
CA VAL A 336 9.06 -24.07 45.21
C VAL A 336 9.11 -22.54 45.09
N PRO A 337 8.05 -21.88 44.59
CA PRO A 337 8.01 -20.41 44.52
C PRO A 337 8.18 -19.75 45.89
N ASP A 338 8.83 -18.58 45.96
CA ASP A 338 9.00 -17.78 47.19
C ASP A 338 7.66 -17.52 47.92
N THR A 339 6.54 -17.50 47.19
CA THR A 339 5.18 -17.31 47.75
C THR A 339 4.61 -18.55 48.43
N GLU A 340 5.18 -19.72 48.15
CA GLU A 340 4.78 -21.05 48.66
C GLU A 340 5.88 -21.72 49.49
N ASP A 341 7.05 -21.08 49.61
CA ASP A 341 8.23 -21.55 50.33
C ASP A 341 8.29 -20.97 51.76
N ASP A 342 8.33 -21.85 52.77
CA ASP A 342 8.47 -21.47 54.18
C ASP A 342 9.94 -21.12 54.54
N CYS A 343 10.89 -21.42 53.64
CA CYS A 343 12.33 -21.17 53.74
C CYS A 343 12.95 -20.54 52.47
N PRO A 344 12.53 -19.33 52.01
CA PRO A 344 12.84 -18.76 50.67
C PRO A 344 14.31 -18.53 50.29
N ILE A 345 15.26 -18.88 51.15
CA ILE A 345 16.70 -18.70 50.90
C ILE A 345 17.51 -19.97 51.25
N VAL A 346 16.84 -21.08 51.56
CA VAL A 346 17.47 -22.35 51.94
C VAL A 346 16.74 -23.52 51.26
N ALA A 347 17.33 -23.98 50.15
CA ALA A 347 16.71 -24.99 49.31
C ALA A 347 16.25 -26.26 50.06
N GLY A 348 15.01 -26.66 49.83
CA GLY A 348 14.41 -27.86 50.37
C GLY A 348 13.43 -28.54 49.39
N PRO A 349 12.88 -29.71 49.76
CA PRO A 349 11.90 -30.36 48.91
C PRO A 349 10.51 -29.73 49.06
N ALA A 350 9.72 -29.76 47.98
CA ALA A 350 8.30 -29.41 48.00
C ALA A 350 7.48 -30.19 49.05
N SER A 351 7.91 -31.42 49.41
CA SER A 351 7.29 -32.22 50.49
C SER A 351 7.30 -31.53 51.86
N ASN A 352 8.24 -30.60 52.07
CA ASN A 352 8.40 -29.83 53.30
C ASN A 352 8.34 -28.32 53.03
N LYS A 353 7.57 -27.89 52.02
CA LYS A 353 7.33 -26.49 51.67
C LYS A 353 8.63 -25.68 51.50
N GLY A 354 9.55 -26.21 50.71
CA GLY A 354 10.84 -25.58 50.41
C GLY A 354 11.86 -25.57 51.56
N CYS A 355 11.52 -26.13 52.73
CA CYS A 355 12.47 -26.23 53.84
C CYS A 355 13.26 -27.56 53.84
N PRO A 356 14.56 -27.57 54.19
CA PRO A 356 15.36 -28.79 54.29
C PRO A 356 14.78 -29.82 55.27
N GLU A 357 14.86 -31.10 54.91
CA GLU A 357 14.51 -32.21 55.79
C GLU A 357 15.71 -32.67 56.63
N VAL A 358 15.50 -32.91 57.93
CA VAL A 358 16.56 -33.40 58.83
C VAL A 358 16.84 -34.88 58.54
N THR A 359 18.01 -35.20 57.98
CA THR A 359 18.41 -36.57 57.66
C THR A 359 19.06 -37.32 58.85
N GLU A 360 19.18 -38.64 58.75
CA GLU A 360 19.85 -39.48 59.76
C GLU A 360 21.33 -39.10 59.95
N GLU A 361 22.01 -38.65 58.90
CA GLU A 361 23.41 -38.20 58.94
C GLU A 361 23.54 -36.94 59.80
N VAL A 362 22.61 -35.99 59.67
CA VAL A 362 22.56 -34.76 60.44
C VAL A 362 22.31 -35.07 61.91
N VAL A 363 21.38 -35.97 62.22
CA VAL A 363 21.13 -36.41 63.60
C VAL A 363 22.37 -37.10 64.19
N LYS A 364 23.08 -37.90 63.40
CA LYS A 364 24.33 -38.54 63.82
C LYS A 364 25.41 -37.51 64.12
N GLU A 365 25.56 -36.48 63.29
CA GLU A 365 26.50 -35.40 63.50
C GLU A 365 26.17 -34.60 64.77
N LEU A 366 24.91 -34.19 64.94
CA LEU A 366 24.42 -33.54 66.17
C LEU A 366 24.72 -34.36 67.42
N ARG A 367 24.55 -35.69 67.36
CA ARG A 367 24.91 -36.59 68.46
C ARG A 367 26.41 -36.61 68.76
N VAL A 368 27.27 -36.58 67.74
CA VAL A 368 28.72 -36.52 67.91
C VAL A 368 29.12 -35.21 68.59
N GLN A 369 28.57 -34.08 68.13
CA GLN A 369 28.86 -32.78 68.73
C GLN A 369 28.33 -32.67 70.16
N ALA A 370 27.10 -33.15 70.42
CA ALA A 370 26.50 -33.09 71.76
C ALA A 370 27.28 -33.88 72.83
N ARG A 371 27.94 -34.98 72.43
CA ARG A 371 28.79 -35.78 73.33
C ARG A 371 30.09 -35.10 73.73
N SER A 372 30.50 -34.07 73.00
CA SER A 372 31.70 -33.27 73.26
C SER A 372 31.41 -32.02 74.10
N ILE A 373 30.22 -31.94 74.71
CA ILE A 373 29.84 -30.90 75.67
C ILE A 373 30.20 -31.35 77.08
N PHE A 374 31.13 -30.63 77.73
CA PHE A 374 31.61 -30.96 79.07
C PHE A 374 31.04 -30.02 80.14
N PHE A 375 30.92 -30.54 81.36
CA PHE A 375 30.45 -29.81 82.54
C PHE A 375 31.45 -29.94 83.68
N ILE A 376 31.52 -28.92 84.54
CA ILE A 376 32.29 -29.00 85.79
C ILE A 376 31.72 -30.14 86.64
N THR A 377 32.60 -30.96 87.22
CA THR A 377 32.22 -32.13 88.03
C THR A 377 31.16 -31.77 89.07
N GLY A 378 30.06 -32.53 89.09
CA GLY A 378 28.93 -32.33 90.02
C GLY A 378 28.04 -31.11 89.75
N LYS A 379 28.34 -30.31 88.72
CA LYS A 379 27.59 -29.09 88.37
C LYS A 379 26.91 -29.19 87.00
N SER A 380 25.98 -28.27 86.74
CA SER A 380 25.40 -28.00 85.41
C SER A 380 26.08 -26.85 84.66
N THR A 381 27.14 -26.28 85.25
CA THR A 381 27.97 -25.26 84.60
C THR A 381 28.84 -25.91 83.52
N LEU A 382 28.76 -25.40 82.29
CA LEU A 382 29.62 -25.82 81.18
C LEU A 382 31.10 -25.61 81.55
N ASP A 383 31.94 -26.58 81.20
CA ASP A 383 33.37 -26.54 81.52
C ASP A 383 34.13 -25.71 80.48
N ALA A 384 34.36 -24.43 80.81
CA ALA A 384 35.11 -23.50 79.96
C ALA A 384 36.59 -23.89 79.79
N ALA A 385 37.14 -24.76 80.65
CA ALA A 385 38.50 -25.27 80.50
C ALA A 385 38.63 -26.34 79.39
N LYS A 386 37.50 -26.76 78.79
CA LYS A 386 37.44 -27.69 77.65
C LYS A 386 37.02 -26.95 76.38
N PRO A 387 37.97 -26.52 75.52
CA PRO A 387 37.65 -25.80 74.29
C PRO A 387 36.66 -26.53 73.38
N ALA A 388 36.70 -27.86 73.38
CA ALA A 388 35.77 -28.72 72.65
C ALA A 388 34.29 -28.41 72.94
N THR A 389 33.94 -27.99 74.17
CA THR A 389 32.57 -27.60 74.52
C THR A 389 32.09 -26.42 73.67
N ALA A 390 32.91 -25.38 73.53
CA ALA A 390 32.57 -24.20 72.73
C ALA A 390 32.48 -24.55 71.25
N THR A 391 33.48 -25.27 70.72
CA THR A 391 33.52 -25.72 69.31
C THR A 391 32.30 -26.55 68.95
N SER A 392 31.88 -27.49 69.81
CA SER A 392 30.71 -28.32 69.54
C SER A 392 29.39 -27.55 69.66
N LEU A 393 29.28 -26.57 70.56
CA LEU A 393 28.12 -25.69 70.59
C LEU A 393 28.00 -24.84 69.33
N ASP A 394 29.13 -24.34 68.81
CA ASP A 394 29.15 -23.57 67.56
C ASP A 394 28.79 -24.46 66.36
N ALA A 395 29.32 -25.69 66.29
CA ALA A 395 28.97 -26.66 65.27
C ALA A 395 27.49 -27.04 65.31
N ILE A 396 26.93 -27.31 66.50
CA ILE A 396 25.49 -27.57 66.66
C ILE A 396 24.69 -26.36 66.17
N LYS A 397 25.07 -25.14 66.56
CA LYS A 397 24.38 -23.92 66.11
C LYS A 397 24.38 -23.77 64.59
N GLU A 398 25.50 -24.00 63.91
CA GLU A 398 25.54 -23.93 62.43
C GLU A 398 24.67 -25.02 61.78
N ILE A 399 24.63 -26.23 62.34
CA ILE A 399 23.71 -27.27 61.86
C ILE A 399 22.25 -26.85 62.04
N LEU A 400 21.87 -26.38 63.24
CA LEU A 400 20.49 -26.05 63.56
C LEU A 400 19.95 -24.85 62.78
N LYS A 401 20.82 -23.92 62.34
CA LYS A 401 20.43 -22.79 61.50
C LYS A 401 19.88 -23.20 60.14
N ASN A 402 20.35 -24.31 59.60
CA ASN A 402 19.87 -24.82 58.31
C ASN A 402 18.46 -25.43 58.40
N TYR A 403 17.90 -25.57 59.61
CA TYR A 403 16.58 -26.14 59.84
C TYR A 403 15.72 -25.20 60.70
N PRO A 404 15.37 -23.99 60.21
CA PRO A 404 14.70 -22.95 60.99
C PRO A 404 13.32 -23.36 61.49
N ASN A 405 12.67 -24.34 60.86
CA ASN A 405 11.35 -24.85 61.25
C ASN A 405 11.41 -26.18 62.03
N ALA A 406 12.59 -26.80 62.14
CA ALA A 406 12.74 -28.05 62.86
C ALA A 406 12.77 -27.84 64.39
N LYS A 407 12.19 -28.79 65.11
CA LYS A 407 12.18 -28.83 66.57
C LYS A 407 13.16 -29.88 67.07
N PHE A 408 13.96 -29.51 68.07
CA PHE A 408 14.97 -30.35 68.68
C PHE A 408 14.80 -30.39 70.21
N GLU A 409 15.16 -31.54 70.77
CA GLU A 409 15.17 -31.81 72.21
C GLU A 409 16.61 -32.08 72.66
N VAL A 410 17.08 -31.29 73.62
CA VAL A 410 18.39 -31.43 74.25
C VAL A 410 18.23 -32.29 75.50
N ASN A 411 18.92 -33.42 75.50
CA ASN A 411 18.75 -34.47 76.49
C ASN A 411 19.99 -34.62 77.37
N GLY A 412 19.81 -34.46 78.68
CA GLY A 412 20.85 -34.68 79.67
C GLY A 412 20.79 -36.10 80.26
N HIS A 413 21.95 -36.72 80.40
CA HIS A 413 22.10 -38.05 81.02
C HIS A 413 23.18 -38.06 82.09
N THR A 414 23.02 -38.93 83.09
CA THR A 414 24.01 -39.17 84.14
C THR A 414 24.36 -40.66 84.22
N ASP A 415 25.40 -40.99 84.99
CA ASP A 415 25.59 -42.35 85.48
C ASP A 415 24.68 -42.62 86.69
N ASN A 416 24.70 -43.86 87.18
CA ASN A 416 23.88 -44.31 88.32
C ASN A 416 24.51 -44.00 89.70
N THR A 417 25.55 -43.16 89.75
CA THR A 417 26.18 -42.79 91.03
C THR A 417 25.35 -41.72 91.71
N GLY A 418 24.99 -41.95 92.98
CA GLY A 418 24.16 -41.01 93.76
C GLY A 418 22.66 -41.32 93.70
N LYS A 419 21.83 -40.37 94.17
CA LYS A 419 20.37 -40.55 94.21
C LYS A 419 19.74 -40.25 92.86
N ALA A 420 18.90 -41.15 92.36
CA ALA A 420 18.20 -40.99 91.07
C ALA A 420 17.46 -39.65 90.93
N ALA A 421 16.80 -39.17 92.00
CA ALA A 421 16.11 -37.87 92.00
C ALA A 421 17.07 -36.67 91.79
N LEU A 422 18.27 -36.73 92.37
CA LEU A 422 19.31 -35.71 92.18
C LEU A 422 19.88 -35.77 90.77
N ASN A 423 20.11 -36.99 90.26
CA ASN A 423 20.58 -37.22 88.89
C ASN A 423 19.57 -36.73 87.83
N LYS A 424 18.27 -36.89 88.07
CA LYS A 424 17.21 -36.33 87.22
C LYS A 424 17.20 -34.80 87.21
N LYS A 425 17.33 -34.16 88.38
CA LYS A 425 17.43 -32.69 88.46
C LYS A 425 18.71 -32.16 87.81
N LEU A 426 19.85 -32.84 88.02
CA LEU A 426 21.15 -32.46 87.46
C LEU A 426 21.17 -32.58 85.94
N SER A 427 20.65 -33.68 85.39
CA SER A 427 20.56 -33.87 83.94
C SER A 427 19.67 -32.83 83.27
N LEU A 428 18.52 -32.49 83.85
CA LEU A 428 17.65 -31.43 83.31
C LEU A 428 18.36 -30.07 83.34
N ALA A 429 19.01 -29.73 84.45
CA ALA A 429 19.75 -28.47 84.57
C ALA A 429 20.91 -28.38 83.56
N ARG A 430 21.55 -29.52 83.22
CA ARG A 430 22.58 -29.61 82.18
C ARG A 430 22.02 -29.42 80.78
N ALA A 431 20.90 -30.08 80.47
CA ALA A 431 20.20 -29.89 79.21
C ALA A 431 19.79 -28.42 79.03
N GLN A 432 19.25 -27.80 80.08
CA GLN A 432 18.87 -26.39 80.05
C GLN A 432 20.09 -25.48 79.81
N ALA A 433 21.22 -25.72 80.49
CA ALA A 433 22.44 -24.94 80.26
C ALA A 433 22.95 -25.02 78.81
N VAL A 434 22.73 -26.14 78.11
CA VAL A 434 23.06 -26.29 76.70
C VAL A 434 22.06 -25.53 75.81
N VAL A 435 20.76 -25.63 76.10
CA VAL A 435 19.73 -24.82 75.42
C VAL A 435 20.05 -23.33 75.56
N ASP A 436 20.30 -22.85 76.77
CA ASP A 436 20.63 -21.45 77.04
C ASP A 436 21.88 -21.01 76.25
N ALA A 437 22.89 -21.87 76.17
CA ALA A 437 24.11 -21.61 75.43
C ALA A 437 23.92 -21.58 73.91
N LEU A 438 23.00 -22.38 73.36
CA LEU A 438 22.63 -22.36 71.94
C LEU A 438 21.75 -21.15 71.61
N VAL A 439 20.82 -20.79 72.48
CA VAL A 439 19.99 -19.58 72.36
C VAL A 439 20.86 -18.33 72.38
N ALA A 440 21.84 -18.25 73.30
CA ALA A 440 22.81 -17.15 73.33
C ALA A 440 23.66 -17.06 72.05
N ARG A 441 23.76 -18.15 71.29
CA ARG A 441 24.43 -18.21 69.97
C ARG A 441 23.49 -17.92 68.79
N GLY A 442 22.23 -17.57 69.05
CA GLY A 442 21.26 -17.20 68.03
C GLY A 442 20.40 -18.35 67.49
N VAL A 443 20.40 -19.52 68.14
CA VAL A 443 19.40 -20.56 67.83
C VAL A 443 18.05 -20.13 68.40
N ASN A 444 16.98 -20.23 67.60
CA ASN A 444 15.64 -19.86 68.05
C ASN A 444 15.21 -20.72 69.25
N ALA A 445 14.92 -20.09 70.39
CA ALA A 445 14.50 -20.77 71.61
C ALA A 445 13.25 -21.64 71.40
N ASN A 446 12.34 -21.24 70.51
CA ASN A 446 11.13 -22.00 70.21
C ASN A 446 11.43 -23.33 69.50
N ASN A 447 12.64 -23.53 68.99
CA ASN A 447 13.07 -24.76 68.34
C ASN A 447 13.77 -25.73 69.29
N LEU A 448 13.98 -25.35 70.55
CA LEU A 448 14.73 -26.12 71.52
C LEU A 448 13.88 -26.44 72.75
N THR A 449 13.95 -27.68 73.21
CA THR A 449 13.38 -28.13 74.48
C THR A 449 14.44 -28.85 75.29
N ALA A 450 14.46 -28.68 76.62
CA ALA A 450 15.40 -29.37 77.49
C ALA A 450 14.71 -30.51 78.26
N GLN A 451 15.33 -31.69 78.29
CA GLN A 451 14.83 -32.82 79.08
C GLN A 451 15.95 -33.55 79.83
N GLY A 452 15.68 -33.94 81.07
CA GLY A 452 16.61 -34.64 81.94
C GLY A 452 16.19 -36.08 82.20
N PHE A 453 17.03 -37.04 81.82
CA PHE A 453 16.75 -38.47 81.99
C PHE A 453 17.45 -39.10 83.20
N GLY A 454 18.39 -38.42 83.84
CA GLY A 454 19.24 -39.03 84.87
C GLY A 454 19.93 -40.28 84.33
N ASP A 455 19.88 -41.37 85.09
CA ASP A 455 20.47 -42.67 84.78
C ASP A 455 19.52 -43.66 84.08
N THR A 456 18.32 -43.21 83.69
CA THR A 456 17.26 -44.09 83.15
C THR A 456 17.49 -44.57 81.71
N LYS A 457 18.43 -43.96 80.97
CA LYS A 457 18.76 -44.28 79.57
C LYS A 457 20.29 -44.47 79.39
N PRO A 458 20.89 -45.53 79.96
CA PRO A 458 22.32 -45.79 79.81
C PRO A 458 22.65 -46.28 78.39
N VAL A 459 23.78 -45.84 77.84
CA VAL A 459 24.35 -46.32 76.57
C VAL A 459 25.51 -47.29 76.78
N ALA A 460 25.98 -47.42 78.03
CA ALA A 460 27.05 -48.31 78.43
C ALA A 460 26.84 -48.83 79.87
N SER A 461 27.61 -49.84 80.25
CA SER A 461 27.54 -50.42 81.60
C SER A 461 27.99 -49.43 82.67
N ASN A 462 27.11 -49.12 83.62
CA ASN A 462 27.44 -48.31 84.79
C ASN A 462 28.44 -49.00 85.76
N LYS A 463 28.72 -50.29 85.57
CA LYS A 463 29.66 -51.03 86.41
C LYS A 463 31.11 -50.57 86.22
N THR A 464 31.47 -50.07 85.04
CA THR A 464 32.85 -49.65 84.74
C THR A 464 33.00 -48.13 84.76
N PRO A 465 34.16 -47.57 85.17
CA PRO A 465 34.41 -46.13 85.09
C PRO A 465 34.24 -45.57 83.67
N LYS A 466 34.66 -46.33 82.66
CA LYS A 466 34.50 -45.99 81.24
C LYS A 466 33.02 -45.90 80.84
N GLY A 467 32.21 -46.89 81.17
CA GLY A 467 30.78 -46.87 80.84
C GLY A 467 30.00 -45.80 81.60
N ARG A 468 30.39 -45.48 82.85
CA ARG A 468 29.85 -44.30 83.55
C ARG A 468 30.20 -42.99 82.84
N ALA A 469 31.42 -42.86 82.29
CA ALA A 469 31.79 -41.68 81.51
C ALA A 469 30.97 -41.55 80.23
N GLU A 470 30.71 -42.66 79.53
CA GLU A 470 29.86 -42.67 78.34
C GLU A 470 28.39 -42.36 78.66
N ASN A 471 27.89 -42.76 79.83
CA ASN A 471 26.53 -42.43 80.28
C ASN A 471 26.34 -40.96 80.66
N ARG A 472 27.39 -40.28 81.15
CA ARG A 472 27.38 -38.84 81.44
C ARG A 472 27.55 -38.03 80.16
N ARG A 473 26.45 -37.83 79.44
CA ARG A 473 26.45 -37.19 78.12
C ARG A 473 25.26 -36.26 77.92
N THR A 474 25.37 -35.44 76.88
CA THR A 474 24.26 -34.70 76.29
C THR A 474 23.94 -35.31 74.92
N GLU A 475 22.67 -35.31 74.54
CA GLU A 475 22.21 -35.63 73.19
C GLU A 475 21.36 -34.48 72.65
N VAL A 476 21.37 -34.28 71.33
CA VAL A 476 20.42 -33.42 70.63
C VAL A 476 19.62 -34.32 69.71
N ILE A 477 18.31 -34.37 69.93
CA ILE A 477 17.41 -35.27 69.21
C ILE A 477 16.44 -34.42 68.40
N TYR A 478 16.25 -34.78 67.13
CA TYR A 478 15.19 -34.21 66.32
C TYR A 478 13.84 -34.80 66.75
N VAL A 479 12.86 -33.95 67.08
CA VAL A 479 11.55 -34.40 67.60
C VAL A 479 10.40 -34.37 66.58
N GLY A 480 10.68 -33.94 65.34
CA GLY A 480 9.75 -34.05 64.21
C GLY A 480 8.66 -32.98 64.17
N GLY A 481 8.44 -32.45 62.97
CA GLY A 481 7.16 -31.86 62.53
C GLY A 481 6.13 -32.95 62.13
N PRO A 482 5.00 -32.57 61.49
CA PRO A 482 3.79 -33.41 61.33
C PRO A 482 3.98 -34.80 60.68
N SER A 483 5.10 -35.05 60.00
CA SER A 483 5.34 -36.28 59.21
C SER A 483 6.07 -37.41 59.95
N GLY A 484 6.26 -37.31 61.28
CA GLY A 484 6.41 -38.51 62.11
C GLY A 484 7.69 -39.35 61.96
N MET A 485 8.83 -38.75 61.55
CA MET A 485 10.12 -39.45 61.66
C MET A 485 10.54 -39.55 63.12
N LYS A 486 10.08 -40.59 63.82
CA LYS A 486 10.66 -41.02 65.10
C LYS A 486 12.02 -41.64 64.79
N VAL A 487 13.05 -40.81 64.64
CA VAL A 487 14.43 -41.29 64.58
C VAL A 487 14.67 -42.13 65.82
N ASN A 488 15.01 -43.40 65.60
CA ASN A 488 15.01 -44.45 66.60
C ASN A 488 15.60 -43.98 67.93
N ARG A 489 14.76 -43.94 68.97
CA ARG A 489 15.22 -44.09 70.34
C ARG A 489 15.96 -45.41 70.36
N LEU A 490 17.29 -45.39 70.53
CA LEU A 490 18.05 -46.62 70.74
C LEU A 490 17.34 -47.46 71.82
N PRO A 491 17.25 -48.80 71.65
CA PRO A 491 16.63 -49.69 72.62
C PRO A 491 17.27 -49.57 74.01
#